data_AF-C0PTS2-F1
#
_entry.id   AF-C0PTS2-F1
#
_cell.length_a   1.000
_cell.length_b   1.000
_cell.length_c   1.000
_cell.angle_alpha   90.00
_cell.angle_beta   90.00
_cell.angle_gamma   90.00
#
_symmetry.space_group_name_H-M   'P 1'
#
loop_
_entity.id
_entity.type
_entity.pdbx_description
1 polymer ?
#
loop_
_entity_poly.entity_id
_entity_poly.type
_entity_poly.pdbx_seq_one_letter_code
_entity_poly.pdbx_strand_id
1 'polypeptide(L)'
;MVQLKLEIKAELENLANFQPQGGCDDPDFSYYFKCKFCGRDGTISMIPGRGRPYTIEDSESQEFAPLMLFDCRGFELVEFYFKDGWVAESTSGTKYKEINFLDGDFVEYDEKGECPVGISDLKHRFVVTK
;
A
#
# COMPACT_ATOMS: atom_id res chain seq x y z
N MET A 1 -5.82 17.02 14.43
CA MET A 1 -5.13 16.66 13.18
C MET A 1 -4.03 15.70 13.58
N VAL A 2 -3.97 14.54 12.95
CA VAL A 2 -2.96 13.51 13.21
C VAL A 2 -2.44 13.07 11.86
N GLN A 3 -1.12 12.99 11.72
CA GLN A 3 -0.50 12.43 10.54
C GLN A 3 -0.21 10.95 10.81
N LEU A 4 -0.68 10.08 9.91
CA LEU A 4 -0.55 8.63 10.03
C LEU A 4 0.21 8.11 8.82
N LYS A 5 1.33 7.45 9.10
CA LYS A 5 2.13 6.77 8.09
C LYS A 5 1.67 5.31 8.02
N LEU A 6 1.24 4.89 6.84
CA LEU A 6 1.02 3.48 6.55
C LEU A 6 2.36 2.85 6.22
N GLU A 7 2.76 1.88 7.02
CA GLU A 7 3.90 1.02 6.73
C GLU A 7 3.40 -0.40 6.45
N ILE A 8 4.04 -1.07 5.50
CA ILE A 8 3.71 -2.45 5.12
C ILE A 8 4.94 -3.34 5.21
N LYS A 9 4.70 -4.63 5.37
CA LYS A 9 5.68 -5.70 5.21
C LYS A 9 5.05 -6.77 4.32
N ALA A 10 5.82 -7.29 3.37
CA ALA A 10 5.40 -8.35 2.46
C ALA A 10 6.61 -9.17 2.02
N GLU A 11 6.38 -10.42 1.65
CA GLU A 11 7.35 -11.26 0.95
C GLU A 11 7.13 -11.12 -0.57
N LEU A 12 8.13 -10.62 -1.28
CA LEU A 12 8.14 -10.48 -2.73
C LEU A 12 9.04 -11.55 -3.34
N GLU A 13 8.49 -12.32 -4.28
CA GLU A 13 9.25 -13.25 -5.11
C GLU A 13 9.36 -12.68 -6.51
N ASN A 14 10.58 -12.32 -6.93
CA ASN A 14 10.89 -11.79 -8.27
C ASN A 14 10.06 -10.57 -8.72
N LEU A 15 9.49 -9.81 -7.78
CA LEU A 15 8.69 -8.60 -8.02
C LEU A 15 9.27 -7.39 -7.29
N ALA A 16 9.08 -6.22 -7.86
CA ALA A 16 9.41 -4.90 -7.31
C ALA A 16 8.28 -3.91 -7.59
N ASN A 17 8.46 -2.67 -7.12
CA ASN A 17 7.54 -1.54 -7.36
C ASN A 17 6.09 -1.84 -6.95
N PHE A 18 5.90 -2.59 -5.85
CA PHE A 18 4.58 -2.93 -5.34
C PHE A 18 3.88 -1.70 -4.75
N GLN A 19 2.74 -1.33 -5.31
CA GLN A 19 2.01 -0.11 -4.94
C GLN A 19 0.54 -0.16 -5.38
N PRO A 20 -0.33 0.72 -4.85
CA PRO A 20 -1.67 0.90 -5.41
C PRO A 20 -1.61 1.38 -6.86
N GLN A 21 -2.62 1.05 -7.67
CA GLN A 21 -2.69 1.46 -9.08
C GLN A 21 -2.70 2.99 -9.28
N GLY A 22 -3.23 3.74 -8.31
CA GLY A 22 -3.18 5.21 -8.27
C GLY A 22 -1.85 5.79 -7.77
N GLY A 23 -0.88 4.95 -7.44
CA GLY A 23 0.38 5.34 -6.82
C GLY A 23 0.28 5.52 -5.30
N CYS A 24 1.42 5.88 -4.71
CA CYS A 24 1.57 6.08 -3.26
C CYS A 24 1.59 7.55 -2.83
N ASP A 25 1.36 8.50 -3.75
CA ASP A 25 1.69 9.91 -3.52
C ASP A 25 0.75 10.88 -4.25
N ASP A 26 -0.52 10.50 -4.40
CA ASP A 26 -1.54 11.24 -5.14
C ASP A 26 -2.03 12.49 -4.36
N PRO A 27 -1.76 13.72 -4.83
CA PRO A 27 -2.21 14.96 -4.18
C PRO A 27 -3.73 15.15 -4.22
N ASP A 28 -4.42 14.48 -5.15
CA ASP A 28 -5.86 14.61 -5.34
C ASP A 28 -6.64 13.57 -4.51
N PHE A 29 -5.94 12.66 -3.82
CA PHE A 29 -6.57 11.72 -2.90
C PHE A 29 -7.12 12.44 -1.68
N SER A 30 -8.44 12.58 -1.64
CA SER A 30 -9.18 13.06 -0.49
C SER A 30 -10.43 12.23 -0.22
N TYR A 31 -10.63 11.88 1.04
CA TYR A 31 -11.81 11.17 1.52
C TYR A 31 -12.50 12.01 2.59
N TYR A 32 -13.80 12.26 2.38
CA TYR A 32 -14.65 13.01 3.30
C TYR A 32 -15.64 12.06 3.96
N PHE A 33 -15.78 12.16 5.28
CA PHE A 33 -16.68 11.31 6.04
C PHE A 33 -17.38 12.09 7.15
N LYS A 34 -18.66 11.76 7.37
CA LYS A 34 -19.46 12.25 8.49
C LYS A 34 -19.78 11.11 9.43
N CYS A 35 -19.44 11.26 10.71
CA CYS A 35 -19.81 10.29 11.74
C CYS A 35 -21.32 10.16 11.85
N LYS A 36 -21.84 8.95 11.64
CA LYS A 36 -23.28 8.65 11.72
C LYS A 36 -23.87 8.83 13.12
N PHE A 37 -23.04 8.76 14.17
CA PHE A 37 -23.49 8.89 15.57
C PHE A 37 -23.54 10.34 16.04
N CYS A 38 -22.43 11.09 15.94
CA CYS A 38 -22.32 12.45 16.48
C CYS A 38 -22.40 13.57 15.42
N GLY A 39 -22.52 13.22 14.13
CA GLY A 39 -22.63 14.18 13.04
C GLY A 39 -21.34 14.94 12.69
N ARG A 40 -20.22 14.65 13.37
CA ARG A 40 -18.92 15.30 13.14
C ARG A 40 -18.38 14.95 11.75
N ASP A 41 -17.95 15.98 11.03
CA ASP A 41 -17.24 15.85 9.75
C ASP A 41 -15.75 15.59 9.97
N GLY A 42 -15.14 14.88 9.02
CA GLY A 42 -13.71 14.64 9.00
C GLY A 42 -13.20 14.29 7.61
N THR A 43 -11.89 14.38 7.48
CA THR A 43 -11.19 14.27 6.21
C THR A 43 -9.94 13.43 6.37
N ILE A 44 -9.62 12.68 5.33
CA ILE A 44 -8.34 12.02 5.14
C ILE A 44 -7.81 12.50 3.79
N SER A 45 -6.59 13.03 3.76
CA SER A 45 -5.90 13.35 2.51
C SER A 45 -4.51 12.75 2.52
N MET A 46 -3.98 12.41 1.36
CA MET A 46 -2.59 11.98 1.26
C MET A 46 -1.66 13.19 1.39
N ILE A 47 -0.46 13.00 1.96
CA ILE A 47 0.60 14.01 1.99
C ILE A 47 1.62 13.65 0.91
N PRO A 48 1.68 14.42 -0.20
CA PRO A 48 2.63 14.17 -1.28
C PRO A 48 4.10 14.33 -0.86
N GLY A 49 4.99 13.70 -1.62
CA GLY A 49 6.43 13.60 -1.41
C GLY A 49 6.84 12.66 -0.27
N ARG A 50 5.92 11.85 0.26
CA ARG A 50 6.15 11.06 1.49
C ARG A 50 5.82 9.58 1.33
N GLY A 51 5.13 9.20 0.25
CA GLY A 51 4.96 7.81 -0.12
C GLY A 51 5.97 7.33 -1.17
N ARG A 52 6.14 6.01 -1.27
CA ARG A 52 6.91 5.37 -2.34
C ARG A 52 6.44 3.93 -2.58
N PRO A 53 6.69 3.34 -3.76
CA PRO A 53 6.48 1.91 -3.96
C PRO A 53 7.32 1.07 -2.99
N TYR A 54 6.79 -0.09 -2.61
CA TYR A 54 7.50 -1.09 -1.82
C TYR A 54 8.45 -1.88 -2.74
N THR A 55 9.70 -2.05 -2.30
CA THR A 55 10.77 -2.60 -3.14
C THR A 55 11.21 -3.99 -2.70
N ILE A 56 12.07 -4.63 -3.50
CA ILE A 56 12.69 -5.91 -3.14
C ILE A 56 13.52 -5.75 -1.87
N GLU A 57 14.29 -4.66 -1.75
CA GLU A 57 15.13 -4.42 -0.58
C GLU A 57 14.30 -4.28 0.71
N ASP A 58 13.10 -3.71 0.62
CA ASP A 58 12.18 -3.67 1.76
C ASP A 58 11.72 -5.08 2.16
N SER A 59 11.41 -5.92 1.17
CA SER A 59 11.02 -7.30 1.40
C SER A 59 12.16 -8.12 2.03
N GLU A 60 13.38 -7.99 1.51
CA GLU A 60 14.57 -8.64 2.03
C GLU A 60 14.91 -8.18 3.46
N SER A 61 14.66 -6.91 3.78
CA SER A 61 14.89 -6.38 5.13
C SER A 61 14.01 -7.05 6.19
N GLN A 62 12.87 -7.63 5.77
CA GLN A 62 11.88 -8.23 6.65
C GLN A 62 11.34 -7.27 7.73
N GLU A 63 11.50 -5.96 7.52
CA GLU A 63 11.00 -4.89 8.36
C GLU A 63 9.82 -4.17 7.69
N PHE A 64 9.08 -3.40 8.49
CA PHE A 64 8.03 -2.54 7.96
C PHE A 64 8.62 -1.34 7.22
N ALA A 65 8.23 -1.15 5.96
CA ALA A 65 8.66 -0.03 5.14
C ALA A 65 7.50 0.94 4.87
N PRO A 66 7.79 2.25 4.74
CA PRO A 66 6.76 3.27 4.52
C PRO A 66 6.18 3.19 3.10
N LEU A 67 4.84 3.17 3.01
CA LEU A 67 4.12 3.16 1.74
C LEU A 67 3.47 4.51 1.45
N MET A 68 2.66 5.04 2.38
CA MET A 68 1.88 6.27 2.21
C MET A 68 1.83 7.08 3.52
N LEU A 69 1.62 8.39 3.43
CA LEU A 69 1.38 9.26 4.58
C LEU A 69 0.05 10.00 4.43
N PHE A 70 -0.75 10.03 5.49
CA PHE A 70 -2.07 10.63 5.50
C PHE A 70 -2.18 11.77 6.52
N ASP A 71 -2.84 12.88 6.15
CA ASP A 71 -3.33 13.90 7.07
C ASP A 71 -4.77 13.57 7.47
N CYS A 72 -4.99 13.21 8.74
CA CYS A 72 -6.28 12.81 9.26
C CYS A 72 -6.86 13.91 10.17
N ARG A 73 -8.09 14.36 9.88
CA ARG A 73 -8.81 15.38 10.64
C ARG A 73 -10.17 14.86 11.08
N GLY A 74 -10.44 14.91 12.38
CA GLY A 74 -11.71 14.47 12.97
C GLY A 74 -11.80 12.97 13.25
N PHE A 75 -10.92 12.16 12.65
CA PHE A 75 -10.85 10.70 12.80
C PHE A 75 -9.40 10.21 12.75
N GLU A 76 -9.20 8.93 13.07
CA GLU A 76 -7.94 8.20 13.00
C GLU A 76 -8.17 6.88 12.25
N LEU A 77 -7.17 6.45 11.47
CA LEU A 77 -7.18 5.16 10.79
C LEU A 77 -6.76 4.06 11.77
N VAL A 78 -7.57 3.01 11.86
CA VAL A 78 -7.35 1.92 12.82
C VAL A 78 -6.86 0.64 12.16
N GLU A 79 -7.24 0.40 10.90
CA GLU A 79 -6.99 -0.86 10.22
C GLU A 79 -6.91 -0.64 8.70
N PHE A 80 -6.08 -1.44 8.04
CA PHE A 80 -5.88 -1.41 6.60
C PHE A 80 -6.13 -2.80 6.00
N TYR A 81 -6.80 -2.81 4.84
CA TYR A 81 -7.12 -4.02 4.09
C TYR A 81 -6.57 -3.87 2.68
N PHE A 82 -5.70 -4.80 2.26
CA PHE A 82 -5.05 -4.73 0.95
C PHE A 82 -6.07 -4.86 -0.21
N LYS A 83 -7.02 -5.80 -0.15
CA LYS A 83 -8.07 -5.99 -1.18
C LYS A 83 -7.49 -6.05 -2.60
N ASP A 84 -8.12 -5.39 -3.56
CA ASP A 84 -7.76 -5.29 -4.98
C ASP A 84 -7.13 -3.93 -5.33
N GLY A 85 -6.68 -3.79 -6.59
CA GLY A 85 -6.22 -2.52 -7.14
C GLY A 85 -4.72 -2.26 -6.96
N TRP A 86 -3.90 -3.32 -6.90
CA TRP A 86 -2.46 -3.20 -6.79
C TRP A 86 -1.75 -3.45 -8.12
N VAL A 87 -0.53 -2.93 -8.21
CA VAL A 87 0.38 -3.15 -9.33
C VAL A 87 1.76 -3.53 -8.81
N ALA A 88 2.48 -4.33 -9.59
CA ALA A 88 3.87 -4.69 -9.36
C ALA A 88 4.58 -4.96 -10.69
N GLU A 89 5.90 -4.98 -10.68
CA GLU A 89 6.72 -5.24 -11.85
C GLU A 89 7.73 -6.33 -11.54
N SER A 90 7.84 -7.33 -12.40
CA SER A 90 8.88 -8.37 -12.26
C SER A 90 10.27 -7.81 -12.49
N THR A 91 11.28 -8.53 -12.01
CA THR A 91 12.69 -8.23 -12.30
C THR A 91 13.03 -8.28 -13.80
N SER A 92 12.22 -8.95 -14.62
CA SER A 92 12.35 -8.96 -16.08
C SER A 92 11.64 -7.77 -16.77
N GLY A 93 10.82 -7.00 -16.04
CA GLY A 93 10.07 -5.84 -16.54
C GLY A 93 8.64 -6.14 -17.01
N THR A 94 8.13 -7.36 -16.81
CA THR A 94 6.70 -7.68 -16.98
C THR A 94 5.88 -6.96 -15.90
N LYS A 95 4.83 -6.24 -16.30
CA LYS A 95 3.97 -5.46 -15.39
C LYS A 95 2.68 -6.20 -15.08
N TYR A 96 2.41 -6.38 -13.79
CA TYR A 96 1.19 -6.96 -13.27
C TYR A 96 0.28 -5.84 -12.78
N LYS A 97 -0.99 -5.89 -13.22
CA LYS A 97 -2.02 -4.90 -12.90
C LYS A 97 -3.22 -5.60 -12.28
N GLU A 98 -4.01 -4.84 -11.53
CA GLU A 98 -5.24 -5.34 -10.89
C GLU A 98 -4.97 -6.54 -9.97
N ILE A 99 -3.78 -6.57 -9.35
CA ILE A 99 -3.43 -7.58 -8.35
C ILE A 99 -4.44 -7.50 -7.20
N ASN A 100 -4.96 -8.66 -6.80
CA ASN A 100 -6.05 -8.80 -5.84
C ASN A 100 -5.69 -9.83 -4.77
N PHE A 101 -5.89 -9.43 -3.50
CA PHE A 101 -5.60 -10.22 -2.30
C PHE A 101 -6.86 -10.67 -1.54
N LEU A 102 -8.04 -10.60 -2.16
CA LEU A 102 -9.30 -11.08 -1.56
C LEU A 102 -9.28 -12.61 -1.34
N ASP A 103 -8.62 -13.36 -2.23
CA ASP A 103 -8.53 -14.83 -2.19
C ASP A 103 -7.22 -15.34 -1.57
N GLY A 104 -6.37 -14.44 -1.07
CA GLY A 104 -5.08 -14.77 -0.45
C GLY A 104 -3.89 -14.15 -1.18
N ASP A 105 -2.79 -14.90 -1.25
CA ASP A 105 -1.53 -14.47 -1.85
C ASP A 105 -1.62 -14.34 -3.38
N PHE A 106 -0.77 -13.50 -3.96
CA PHE A 106 -0.61 -13.40 -5.40
C PHE A 106 0.52 -14.34 -5.84
N VAL A 107 0.25 -15.24 -6.79
CA VAL A 107 1.24 -16.16 -7.37
C VAL A 107 0.99 -16.27 -8.86
N GLU A 108 2.01 -15.99 -9.65
CA GLU A 108 1.99 -16.07 -11.12
C GLU A 108 3.32 -16.61 -11.66
N TYR A 109 3.40 -16.82 -12.97
CA TYR A 109 4.65 -17.17 -13.65
C TYR A 109 5.03 -16.10 -14.67
N ASP A 110 6.24 -15.55 -14.56
CA ASP A 110 6.76 -14.58 -15.52
C ASP A 110 7.44 -15.29 -16.68
N GLU A 111 6.71 -15.42 -17.80
CA GLU A 111 7.21 -16.03 -19.03
C GLU A 111 8.49 -15.36 -19.57
N LYS A 112 8.67 -14.05 -19.32
CA LYS A 112 9.85 -13.32 -19.80
C LYS A 112 11.08 -13.59 -18.93
N GLY A 113 10.88 -13.73 -17.62
CA GLY A 113 11.92 -14.05 -16.65
C GLY A 113 12.18 -15.56 -16.50
N GLU A 114 11.29 -16.39 -17.03
CA GLU A 114 11.26 -17.85 -16.83
C GLU A 114 11.32 -18.24 -15.34
N CYS A 115 10.57 -17.52 -14.50
CA CYS A 115 10.57 -17.70 -13.05
C CYS A 115 9.19 -17.46 -12.42
N PRO A 116 8.89 -18.08 -11.26
CA PRO A 116 7.71 -17.74 -10.48
C PRO A 116 7.82 -16.31 -9.94
N VAL A 117 6.67 -15.64 -9.83
CA VAL A 117 6.53 -14.34 -9.17
C VAL A 117 5.43 -14.41 -8.12
N GLY A 118 5.58 -13.66 -7.03
CA GLY A 118 4.57 -13.70 -5.98
C GLY A 118 4.65 -12.61 -4.92
N ILE A 119 3.54 -12.41 -4.23
CA ILE A 119 3.39 -11.48 -3.10
C ILE A 119 2.60 -12.20 -2.00
N SER A 120 3.19 -12.32 -0.81
CA SER A 120 2.59 -13.02 0.33
C SER A 120 2.94 -12.37 1.68
N ASP A 121 2.42 -12.92 2.78
CA ASP A 121 2.64 -12.48 4.17
C ASP A 121 2.39 -10.97 4.40
N LEU A 122 1.35 -10.45 3.74
CA LEU A 122 0.98 -9.04 3.78
C LEU A 122 0.62 -8.59 5.21
N LYS A 123 1.39 -7.63 5.71
CA LYS A 123 1.20 -7.01 7.03
C LYS A 123 1.19 -5.51 6.90
N HIS A 124 0.45 -4.85 7.78
CA HIS A 124 0.37 -3.40 7.84
C HIS A 124 0.52 -2.90 9.27
N ARG A 125 0.91 -1.64 9.41
CA ARG A 125 0.72 -0.87 10.64
C ARG A 125 0.59 0.61 10.33
N PHE A 126 -0.11 1.33 11.21
CA PHE A 126 -0.10 2.78 11.22
C PHE A 126 0.88 3.30 12.27
N VAL A 127 1.70 4.27 11.89
CA VAL A 127 2.63 4.97 12.79
C VAL A 127 2.25 6.45 12.83
N VAL A 128 1.98 6.96 14.02
CA VAL A 128 1.74 8.41 14.23
C VAL A 128 3.04 9.17 13.97
N THR A 129 3.01 10.16 13.09
CA THR A 129 4.15 11.04 12.82
C THR A 129 3.98 12.37 13.57
N LYS A 130 5.11 12.93 14.05
CA LYS A 130 5.17 14.23 14.71
C LYS A 130 5.37 15.35 13.70
#